data_AF-A0AAN7QMR3-F1
#
_entry.id   AF-A0AAN7QMR3-F1
#
_cell.length_a   1.000
_cell.length_b   1.000
_cell.length_c   1.000
_cell.angle_alpha   90.00
_cell.angle_beta   90.00
_cell.angle_gamma   90.00
#
_symmetry.space_group_name_H-M   'P 1'
#
loop_
_entity.id
_entity.type
_entity.pdbx_description
1 polymer ?
#
loop_
_entity_poly.entity_id
_entity_poly.type
_entity_poly.pdbx_seq_one_letter_code
_entity_poly.pdbx_strand_id
1 'polypeptide(L)'
;MLAVFFFERGLVKVVFATETLAAGINIPARTVVIASLSERSSSGRISLTPNELLQMAGRAGRRGIDERGHVVLVQVSYEGSEECRKLLFAGVEPPGGPWRRLGN
;
A
#
# COMPACT_ATOMS: atom_id res chain seq x y z
N MET A 1 -3.45 -3.90 -17.78
CA MET A 1 -4.72 -3.42 -18.37
C MET A 1 -5.84 -4.47 -18.30
N LEU A 2 -5.64 -5.72 -18.75
CA LEU A 2 -6.70 -6.76 -18.70
C LEU A 2 -7.17 -7.13 -17.28
N ALA A 3 -6.25 -7.27 -16.31
CA ALA A 3 -6.61 -7.58 -14.92
C ALA A 3 -7.53 -6.50 -14.31
N VAL A 4 -7.25 -5.23 -14.60
CA VAL A 4 -8.04 -4.08 -14.16
C VAL A 4 -9.44 -4.15 -14.73
N PHE A 5 -9.54 -4.36 -16.04
CA PHE A 5 -10.80 -4.45 -16.76
C PHE A 5 -11.70 -5.58 -16.23
N PHE A 6 -11.15 -6.76 -15.96
CA PHE A 6 -11.93 -7.86 -15.38
C PHE A 6 -12.30 -7.62 -13.91
N PHE A 7 -11.46 -6.91 -13.16
CA PHE A 7 -11.75 -6.54 -11.77
C PHE A 7 -12.89 -5.52 -11.68
N GLU A 8 -12.85 -4.46 -12.50
CA GLU A 8 -13.92 -3.44 -12.56
C GLU A 8 -15.27 -4.03 -12.98
N ARG A 9 -15.25 -5.00 -13.90
CA ARG A 9 -16.45 -5.76 -14.30
C ARG A 9 -16.90 -6.80 -13.28
N GLY A 10 -16.18 -6.95 -12.17
CA GLY A 10 -16.49 -7.91 -11.10
C GLY A 10 -16.30 -9.38 -11.49
N LEU A 11 -15.62 -9.66 -12.61
CA LEU A 11 -15.29 -11.00 -13.10
C LEU A 11 -14.11 -11.61 -12.33
N VAL A 12 -13.21 -10.76 -11.84
CA VAL A 12 -12.12 -11.12 -10.92
C VAL A 12 -12.36 -10.46 -9.58
N LYS A 13 -12.28 -11.22 -8.49
CA LYS A 13 -12.54 -10.73 -7.12
C LYS A 13 -11.27 -10.34 -6.37
N VAL A 14 -10.11 -10.84 -6.79
CA VAL A 14 -8.82 -10.65 -6.13
C VAL A 14 -7.76 -10.34 -7.17
N VAL A 15 -6.97 -9.30 -6.92
CA VAL A 15 -5.83 -8.90 -7.76
C VAL A 15 -4.62 -8.74 -6.86
N PHE A 16 -3.50 -9.33 -7.27
CA PHE A 16 -2.19 -9.06 -6.68
C PHE A 16 -1.50 -7.99 -7.50
N ALA A 17 -1.02 -6.96 -6.84
CA ALA A 17 -0.35 -5.82 -7.45
C ALA A 17 0.93 -5.50 -6.68
N THR A 18 1.99 -5.15 -7.40
CA THR A 18 3.17 -4.47 -6.83
C THR A 18 2.91 -2.98 -6.75
N GLU A 19 3.72 -2.26 -5.97
CA GLU A 19 3.58 -0.82 -5.73
C GLU A 19 3.42 0.00 -7.03
N THR A 20 4.24 -0.32 -8.05
CA THR A 20 4.18 0.32 -9.38
C THR A 20 2.86 0.12 -10.11
N LEU A 21 2.22 -1.05 -9.98
CA LEU A 21 0.91 -1.29 -10.58
C LEU A 21 -0.20 -0.52 -9.83
N ALA A 22 0.01 -0.28 -8.54
CA ALA A 22 -0.88 0.49 -7.68
C ALA A 22 -0.64 2.02 -7.72
N ALA A 23 0.37 2.54 -8.41
CA ALA A 23 0.58 3.98 -8.50
C ALA A 23 -0.21 4.64 -9.65
N GLY A 24 -0.44 3.93 -10.76
CA GLY A 24 -0.93 4.52 -12.01
C GLY A 24 -2.38 4.24 -12.41
N ILE A 25 -3.13 3.44 -11.65
CA ILE A 25 -4.45 2.95 -12.08
C ILE A 25 -5.50 3.18 -11.00
N ASN A 26 -6.65 3.77 -11.32
CA ASN A 26 -7.73 3.99 -10.35
C ASN A 26 -8.53 2.69 -10.11
N ILE A 27 -8.09 1.85 -9.17
CA ILE A 27 -8.72 0.57 -8.84
C ILE A 27 -9.06 0.57 -7.35
N PRO A 28 -10.19 1.18 -6.95
CA PRO A 28 -10.66 1.08 -5.58
C PRO A 28 -11.18 -0.35 -5.33
N ALA A 29 -10.75 -0.95 -4.23
CA ALA A 29 -11.16 -2.28 -3.80
C ALA A 29 -11.89 -2.19 -2.46
N ARG A 30 -12.84 -3.08 -2.17
CA ARG A 30 -13.51 -3.11 -0.85
C ARG A 30 -12.51 -3.29 0.29
N THR A 31 -11.49 -4.11 0.04
CA THR A 31 -10.44 -4.45 1.00
C THR A 31 -9.08 -4.41 0.30
N VAL A 32 -8.09 -3.82 0.97
CA VAL A 32 -6.67 -3.86 0.56
C VAL A 32 -5.90 -4.72 1.55
N VAL A 33 -5.06 -5.61 1.04
CA VAL A 33 -4.16 -6.43 1.84
C VAL A 33 -2.73 -6.00 1.56
N ILE A 34 -2.01 -5.59 2.59
CA ILE A 34 -0.61 -5.18 2.53
C ILE A 34 0.23 -6.33 3.05
N ALA A 35 0.99 -6.95 2.15
CA ALA A 35 1.70 -8.20 2.42
C ALA A 35 2.98 -8.02 3.25
N SER A 36 3.56 -6.81 3.27
CA SER A 36 4.84 -6.49 3.92
C SER A 36 4.93 -4.98 4.13
N LEU A 37 5.50 -4.52 5.25
CA LEU A 37 5.83 -3.12 5.52
C LEU A 37 7.23 -2.71 5.05
N SER A 38 7.90 -3.61 4.35
CA SER A 38 9.20 -3.37 3.75
C SER A 38 9.27 -3.86 2.32
N GLU A 39 9.98 -3.10 1.49
CA GLU A 39 10.34 -3.45 0.13
C GLU A 39 11.74 -4.07 0.09
N ARG A 40 11.97 -4.98 -0.86
CA ARG A 40 13.29 -5.56 -1.11
C ARG A 40 14.07 -4.68 -2.10
N SER A 41 15.15 -4.07 -1.63
CA SER A 41 16.11 -3.32 -2.43
C SER A 41 17.42 -4.11 -2.62
N SER A 42 18.32 -3.59 -3.45
CA SER A 42 19.66 -4.16 -3.67
C SER A 42 20.52 -4.14 -2.40
N SER A 43 20.27 -3.21 -1.49
CA SER A 43 20.98 -3.02 -0.22
C SER A 43 20.32 -3.72 0.98
N GLY A 44 19.20 -4.42 0.78
CA GLY A 44 18.47 -5.09 1.86
C GLY A 44 16.97 -4.79 1.85
N ARG A 45 16.32 -4.87 3.01
CA ARG A 45 14.91 -4.48 3.16
C ARG A 45 14.82 -3.03 3.61
N ILE A 46 14.04 -2.23 2.90
CA ILE A 46 13.78 -0.83 3.23
C ILE A 46 12.34 -0.75 3.71
N SER A 47 12.12 -0.22 4.91
CA SER A 47 10.77 0.05 5.41
C SER A 47 10.06 1.06 4.51
N LEU A 48 8.78 0.81 4.26
CA LEU A 48 7.91 1.76 3.60
C LEU A 48 7.85 3.07 4.38
N THR A 49 7.60 4.16 3.67
CA THR A 49 7.27 5.45 4.28
C THR A 49 5.80 5.48 4.70
N PRO A 50 5.42 6.34 5.66
CA PRO A 50 4.02 6.55 6.02
C PRO A 50 3.17 6.94 4.81
N ASN A 51 3.72 7.73 3.88
CA ASN A 51 3.02 8.18 2.68
C ASN A 51 2.75 7.01 1.71
N GLU A 52 3.71 6.13 1.47
CA GLU A 52 3.51 4.92 0.65
C GLU A 52 2.45 4.00 1.25
N LEU A 53 2.51 3.79 2.56
CA LEU A 53 1.52 3.01 3.30
C LEU A 53 0.11 3.60 3.14
N LEU A 54 -0.02 4.92 3.31
CA LEU A 54 -1.29 5.62 3.17
C LEU A 54 -1.81 5.63 1.72
N GLN A 55 -0.93 5.72 0.72
CA GLN A 55 -1.32 5.61 -0.69
C GLN A 55 -1.91 4.24 -1.01
N MET A 56 -1.32 3.16 -0.48
CA MET A 56 -1.87 1.81 -0.63
C MET A 56 -3.19 1.66 0.13
N ALA A 57 -3.23 2.08 1.40
CA ALA A 57 -4.42 2.00 2.25
C ALA A 57 -5.60 2.80 1.67
N GLY A 58 -5.34 3.94 1.03
CA GLY A 58 -6.34 4.80 0.40
C GLY A 58 -7.11 4.17 -0.76
N ARG A 59 -6.70 2.99 -1.24
CA ARG A 59 -7.43 2.21 -2.24
C ARG A 59 -8.55 1.35 -1.65
N ALA A 60 -8.63 1.26 -0.32
CA ALA A 60 -9.68 0.52 0.36
C ALA A 60 -10.98 1.33 0.45
N GLY A 61 -12.09 0.68 0.09
CA GLY A 61 -13.42 1.26 0.05
C GLY A 61 -13.75 1.85 -1.32
N ARG A 62 -14.87 1.41 -1.90
CA ARG A 62 -15.41 1.97 -3.15
C ARG A 62 -16.47 3.02 -2.82
N ARG A 63 -16.19 4.26 -3.20
CA ARG A 63 -17.08 5.41 -2.95
C ARG A 63 -18.49 5.15 -3.50
N GLY A 64 -19.49 5.31 -2.65
CA GLY A 64 -20.91 5.13 -3.00
C GLY A 64 -21.37 3.66 -3.09
N ILE A 65 -20.51 2.68 -2.79
CA ILE A 65 -20.84 1.25 -2.82
C ILE A 65 -20.56 0.60 -1.45
N ASP A 66 -19.37 0.85 -0.88
CA ASP A 66 -18.99 0.29 0.41
C ASP A 66 -19.21 1.33 1.52
N GLU A 67 -19.83 0.93 2.64
CA GLU A 67 -19.96 1.78 3.84
C GLU A 67 -18.61 2.04 4.51
N ARG A 68 -17.68 1.09 4.42
CA ARG A 68 -16.34 1.15 5.02
C ARG A 68 -15.32 0.42 4.14
N GLY A 69 -14.14 1.02 3.99
CA GLY A 69 -12.95 0.37 3.45
C GLY A 69 -12.22 -0.43 4.53
N HIS A 70 -11.67 -1.59 4.17
CA HIS A 70 -10.88 -2.41 5.09
C HIS A 70 -9.44 -2.50 4.62
N VAL A 71 -8.50 -2.34 5.54
CA VAL A 71 -7.07 -2.53 5.28
C VAL A 71 -6.58 -3.63 6.22
N VAL A 72 -5.96 -4.65 5.64
CA VAL A 72 -5.37 -5.77 6.38
C VAL A 72 -3.87 -5.73 6.19
N LEU A 73 -3.14 -5.70 7.29
CA LEU A 73 -1.70 -5.80 7.28
C LEU A 73 -1.29 -7.22 7.68
N VAL A 74 -0.47 -7.86 6.84
CA VAL A 74 0.03 -9.21 7.11
C VAL A 74 1.32 -9.09 7.91
N GLN A 75 1.35 -9.74 9.08
CA GLN A 75 2.56 -9.81 9.88
C GLN A 75 3.54 -10.81 9.26
N VAL A 76 4.78 -10.37 9.05
CA VAL A 76 5.88 -11.18 8.53
C VAL A 76 6.99 -11.30 9.57
N SER A 77 7.73 -12.42 9.56
CA SER A 77 8.64 -12.79 10.66
C SER A 77 9.81 -11.81 10.90
N TYR A 78 10.13 -10.97 9.91
CA TYR A 78 11.22 -10.00 9.95
C TYR A 78 10.73 -8.57 10.23
N GLU A 79 9.44 -8.37 10.51
CA GLU A 79 8.84 -7.09 10.88
C GLU A 79 8.30 -7.17 12.30
N GLY A 80 8.83 -6.32 13.19
CA GLY A 80 8.35 -6.23 14.56
C GLY A 80 7.03 -5.47 14.66
N SER A 81 6.25 -5.78 15.70
CA SER A 81 4.98 -5.09 15.97
C SER A 81 5.18 -3.60 16.25
N GLU A 82 6.32 -3.20 16.81
CA GLU A 82 6.62 -1.80 17.10
C GLU A 82 6.91 -0.99 15.85
N GLU A 83 7.64 -1.53 14.87
CA GLU A 83 7.85 -0.88 13.58
C GLU A 83 6.53 -0.64 12.86
N CYS A 84 5.65 -1.65 12.86
CA CYS A 84 4.30 -1.54 12.32
C CYS A 84 3.49 -0.43 13.01
N ARG A 85 3.53 -0.40 14.35
CA ARG A 85 2.83 0.62 15.12
C ARG A 85 3.36 2.02 14.80
N LYS A 86 4.68 2.19 14.76
CA LYS A 86 5.31 3.47 14.41
C LYS A 86 4.85 3.95 13.03
N LEU A 87 4.87 3.07 12.03
CA LEU A 87 4.45 3.40 10.67
C LEU A 87 2.97 3.79 10.57
N LEU A 88 2.08 3.02 11.21
CA LEU A 88 0.64 3.29 11.17
C LEU A 88 0.26 4.62 11.84
N PHE A 89 0.99 5.02 12.89
CA PHE A 89 0.68 6.21 13.67
C PHE A 89 1.65 7.38 13.42
N ALA A 90 2.54 7.28 12.44
CA ALA A 90 3.50 8.34 12.09
C ALA A 90 2.83 9.59 11.50
N GLY A 91 1.61 9.47 10.96
CA GLY A 91 0.91 10.55 10.25
C GLY A 91 1.44 10.76 8.83
N VAL A 92 0.86 11.74 8.12
CA VAL A 92 1.28 12.09 6.75
C VAL A 92 2.58 12.89 6.83
N GLU A 93 3.62 12.45 6.12
CA GLU A 93 4.84 13.24 5.98
C GLU A 93 4.60 14.39 4.99
N PRO A 94 5.01 15.64 5.31
CA PRO A 94 4.81 16.77 4.43
C PRO A 94 5.53 16.57 3.09
N PRO A 95 4.95 17.07 1.97
CA PRO A 95 5.62 17.01 0.67
C PRO A 95 6.95 17.77 0.75
N GLY A 96 8.07 17.05 0.59
CA GLY A 96 9.43 17.62 0.69
C GLY A 96 10.41 16.89 1.61
N GLY A 97 9.98 15.93 2.43
CA GLY A 97 10.88 14.91 2.98
C GLY A 97 11.08 13.74 2.01
N PRO A 98 12.07 12.83 2.19
CA PRO A 98 13.48 12.99 2.48
C PRO A 98 14.29 12.91 1.16
N TRP A 99 14.39 14.00 0.40
CA TRP A 99 15.30 14.09 -0.76
C TRP A 99 16.81 14.03 -0.38
N ARG A 100 17.14 13.82 0.90
CA ARG A 100 18.49 13.59 1.45
C ARG A 100 19.00 12.14 1.35
N ARG A 101 18.25 11.21 0.74
CA ARG A 101 18.70 9.80 0.55
C ARG A 101 19.16 9.44 -0.87
N LEU A 102 19.10 10.39 -1.82
CA LEU A 102 19.62 10.23 -3.19
C LEU A 102 20.68 11.30 -3.53
N GLY A 103 21.42 11.75 -2.52
CA GLY A 103 22.61 12.58 -2.68
C GLY A 103 23.86 11.74 -2.47
N ASN A 104 24.17 10.86 -3.43
CA ASN A 104 25.51 10.42 -3.79
C ASN A 104 25.46 9.84 -5.21
#